data_AF-A0A2L1U213-F1
#
_entry.id   AF-A0A2L1U213-F1
#
_cell.length_a   1.000
_cell.length_b   1.000
_cell.length_c   1.000
_cell.angle_alpha   90.00
_cell.angle_beta   90.00
_cell.angle_gamma   90.00
#
_symmetry.space_group_name_H-M   'P 1'
#
loop_
_entity.id
_entity.type
_entity.pdbx_description
1 polymer ?
#
loop_
_entity_poly.entity_id
_entity_poly.type
_entity_poly.pdbx_seq_one_letter_code
_entity_poly.pdbx_strand_id
1 'polypeptide(L)' 'MTELQSVFFSRLKMNPVENVQFDNLHEILLKMGYILPYENLDVMGKNIKEISI' A
#
# COMPACT_ATOMS: atom_id res chain seq x y z
N MET A 1 1.34 -2.69 15.77
CA MET A 1 0.99 -2.55 14.35
C MET A 1 -0.33 -1.79 14.24
N THR A 2 -0.38 -0.71 13.48
CA THR A 2 -1.61 0.09 13.29
C THR A 2 -2.58 -0.62 12.34
N GLU A 3 -3.84 -0.18 12.32
CA GLU A 3 -4.84 -0.67 11.35
C GLU A 3 -4.35 -0.50 9.91
N LEU A 4 -3.80 0.68 9.58
CA LEU A 4 -3.22 0.96 8.27
C LEU A 4 -2.12 -0.05 7.90
N GLN A 5 -1.20 -0.35 8.83
CA GLN A 5 -0.12 -1.32 8.57
C GLN A 5 -0.67 -2.73 8.33
N SER A 6 -1.67 -3.16 9.10
CA SER A 6 -2.32 -4.47 8.94
C SER A 6 -2.98 -4.61 7.55
N VAL A 7 -3.78 -3.60 7.16
CA VAL A 7 -4.44 -3.56 5.85
C VAL A 7 -3.41 -3.51 4.72
N PHE A 8 -2.34 -2.73 4.89
CA PHE A 8 -1.25 -2.61 3.91
C PHE A 8 -0.56 -3.97 3.64
N PHE A 9 -0.12 -4.67 4.69
CA PHE A 9 0.52 -5.99 4.51
C PHE A 9 -0.44 -7.04 3.94
N SER A 10 -1.70 -7.04 4.38
CA SER A 10 -2.75 -7.90 3.83
C SER A 10 -2.96 -7.64 2.33
N ARG A 11 -3.06 -6.35 1.93
CA ARG A 11 -3.22 -5.96 0.52
C ARG A 11 -2.03 -6.40 -0.33
N LEU A 12 -0.81 -6.27 0.19
CA LEU A 12 0.41 -6.72 -0.48
C LEU A 12 0.63 -8.25 -0.43
N LYS A 13 -0.26 -9.00 0.22
CA LYS A 13 -0.12 -10.46 0.43
C LYS A 13 1.23 -10.82 1.06
N MET A 14 1.67 -10.00 2.00
CA MET A 14 2.90 -10.18 2.76
C MET A 14 2.55 -10.59 4.19
N ASN A 15 3.42 -11.39 4.81
CA ASN A 15 3.33 -11.62 6.24
C ASN A 15 3.59 -10.30 6.97
N PRO A 16 2.81 -9.96 8.02
CA PRO A 16 3.03 -8.73 8.75
C PRO A 16 4.41 -8.71 9.41
N VAL A 17 5.09 -7.57 9.34
CA VAL A 17 6.39 -7.35 9.98
C VAL A 17 6.22 -6.29 11.06
N GLU A 18 6.41 -6.66 12.33
CA GLU A 18 6.21 -5.73 13.46
C GLU A 18 7.20 -4.55 13.45
N ASN A 19 8.45 -4.79 13.05
CA ASN A 19 9.51 -3.79 13.05
C ASN A 19 10.20 -3.74 11.67
N VAL A 20 9.57 -3.03 10.72
CA VAL A 20 10.10 -2.85 9.36
C VAL A 20 11.48 -2.21 9.40
N GLN A 21 12.49 -2.91 8.89
CA GLN A 21 13.86 -2.42 8.73
C GLN A 21 14.11 -1.94 7.31
N PHE A 22 15.22 -1.23 7.12
CA PHE A 22 15.67 -0.76 5.79
C PHE A 22 15.75 -1.92 4.79
N ASP A 23 16.27 -3.07 5.23
CA ASP A 23 16.40 -4.26 4.39
C ASP A 23 15.05 -4.86 3.98
N ASN A 24 13.93 -4.50 4.59
CA ASN A 24 12.60 -4.97 4.15
C ASN A 24 12.01 -4.11 3.04
N LEU A 25 12.52 -2.88 2.83
CA LEU A 25 11.91 -1.90 1.93
C LEU A 25 11.92 -2.36 0.47
N HIS A 26 12.98 -3.05 0.03
CA HIS A 26 13.09 -3.50 -1.35
C HIS A 26 11.99 -4.53 -1.70
N GLU A 27 11.67 -5.44 -0.79
CA GLU A 27 10.59 -6.40 -0.99
C GLU A 27 9.22 -5.72 -0.97
N ILE A 28 9.01 -4.78 -0.04
CA ILE A 28 7.76 -4.01 0.03
C ILE A 28 7.51 -3.26 -1.28
N LEU A 29 8.51 -2.53 -1.79
CA LEU A 29 8.41 -1.79 -3.05
C LEU A 29 8.16 -2.72 -4.24
N LEU A 30 8.83 -3.87 -4.28
CA LEU A 30 8.61 -4.88 -5.31
C LEU A 30 7.15 -5.36 -5.32
N LYS A 31 6.59 -5.68 -4.13
CA LYS A 31 5.20 -6.13 -4.00
C LYS A 31 4.21 -5.03 -4.38
N MET A 32 4.48 -3.78 -4.02
CA MET A 32 3.67 -2.64 -4.46
C MET A 32 3.62 -2.56 -5.99
N GLY A 33 4.78 -2.65 -6.66
CA GLY A 33 4.85 -2.61 -8.12
C GLY A 33 4.09 -3.73 -8.83
N TYR A 34 4.02 -4.93 -8.24
CA TYR A 34 3.27 -6.05 -8.80
C TYR A 34 1.76 -6.03 -8.50
N ILE A 35 1.35 -5.44 -7.37
CA ILE A 35 -0.01 -5.60 -6.83
C ILE A 35 -0.86 -4.34 -6.95
N LEU A 36 -0.25 -3.16 -6.77
CA LEU A 36 -0.96 -1.88 -6.79
C LEU A 36 -0.92 -1.31 -8.21
N PRO A 37 -2.04 -1.29 -8.94
CA PRO A 37 -2.07 -0.69 -10.27
C PRO A 37 -1.90 0.83 -10.16
N TYR A 38 -1.15 1.40 -11.10
CA TYR A 38 -1.18 2.84 -11.34
C TYR A 38 -2.42 3.17 -12.18
N GLU A 39 -3.36 3.91 -11.61
CA GLU A 39 -4.67 4.16 -12.22
C GLU A 39 -5.20 5.56 -11.88
N ASN A 40 -6.20 6.01 -12.64
CA ASN A 40 -6.83 7.33 -12.50
C ASN A 40 -8.36 7.28 -12.68
N LEU A 41 -8.98 6.14 -12.37
CA LEU A 41 -10.41 5.91 -12.60
C LEU A 41 -11.29 6.88 -11.81
N ASP A 42 -10.92 7.23 -10.58
CA ASP A 42 -11.68 8.17 -9.75
C ASP A 42 -11.64 9.61 -10.28
N VAL A 43 -10.56 10.00 -10.97
CA VAL A 43 -10.48 11.28 -11.69
C VAL A 43 -11.46 11.27 -12.87
N MET A 44 -11.43 10.19 -13.67
CA MET A 44 -12.34 10.03 -14.80
C MET A 44 -13.81 9.94 -14.37
N GLY A 45 -14.06 9.32 -13.22
CA GLY A 45 -15.39 9.20 -12.61
C GLY A 45 -15.86 10.44 -11.84
N LYS A 46 -15.01 11.48 -11.72
CA LYS A 46 -15.29 12.69 -10.91
C LYS A 46 -15.61 12.38 -9.43
N ASN A 47 -15.06 11.28 -8.90
CA ASN A 47 -15.26 10.80 -7.52
C ASN A 47 -14.05 11.11 -6.62
N ILE A 48 -13.39 12.24 -6.86
CA ILE A 48 -12.16 12.64 -6.14
C ILE A 48 -12.50 12.93 -4.67
N LYS A 49 -11.70 12.38 -3.76
CA LYS A 49 -11.77 12.63 -2.31
C LYS A 49 -10.52 13.36 -1.82
N GLU A 50 -10.67 14.10 -0.73
CA GLU A 50 -9.52 14.70 -0.04
C GLU A 50 -8.66 13.60 0.58
N ILE A 51 -7.34 13.73 0.45
CA ILE A 51 -6.39 12.87 1.14
C ILE A 51 -6.09 13.54 2.49
N SER A 52 -6.62 12.96 3.57
CA SER A 52 -6.29 13.38 4.93
C SER A 52 -4.93 12.79 5.35
N ILE A 53 -4.05 13.64 5.87
CA ILE A 53 -2.71 13.30 6.36
C ILE A 53 -2.73 13.22 7.88
#